data_AF-A0AAU8WZV2-F1
#
_entry.id   AF-A0AAU8WZV2-F1
#
_cell.length_a   1.000
_cell.length_b   1.000
_cell.length_c   1.000
_cell.angle_alpha   90.00
_cell.angle_beta   90.00
_cell.angle_gamma   90.00
#
_symmetry.space_group_name_H-M   'P 1'
#
loop_
_entity.id
_entity.type
_entity.pdbx_description
1 polymer ?
#
loop_
_entity_poly.entity_id
_entity_poly.type
_entity_poly.pdbx_seq_one_letter_code
_entity_poly.pdbx_strand_id
1 'polypeptide(L)'
;MKDAKQRKQEQRARRAALGIKRVEVALSERERQQLDHLCIARAGSGDPYSADEFISTLIRRDWERWLEQEANLSTSICQHCGNKLPVGCRGTYRGESACWLTSGEKDIAL
;
A
#
# COMPACT_ATOMS: atom_id res chain seq x y z
N MET A 1 22.11 -35.20 -6.50
CA MET A 1 21.43 -33.92 -6.83
C MET A 1 20.09 -33.90 -6.12
N LYS A 2 19.74 -32.83 -5.40
CA LYS A 2 18.40 -32.72 -4.78
C LYS A 2 17.35 -32.53 -5.86
N ASP A 3 16.24 -33.27 -5.76
CA ASP A 3 15.13 -33.21 -6.70
C ASP A 3 14.47 -31.82 -6.70
N ALA A 4 13.90 -31.39 -7.84
CA ALA A 4 13.30 -30.07 -8.03
C ALA A 4 12.19 -29.79 -7.00
N LYS A 5 11.43 -30.83 -6.62
CA LYS A 5 10.41 -30.76 -5.57
C LYS A 5 11.01 -30.38 -4.21
N GLN A 6 12.13 -31.01 -3.85
CA GLN A 6 12.81 -30.80 -2.58
C GLN A 6 13.41 -29.40 -2.49
N ARG A 7 13.99 -28.90 -3.59
CA ARG A 7 14.48 -27.50 -3.69
C ARG A 7 13.35 -26.48 -3.49
N LYS A 8 12.20 -26.69 -4.12
CA LYS A 8 11.02 -25.81 -3.99
C LYS A 8 10.40 -25.89 -2.58
N GLN A 9 10.50 -27.03 -1.91
CA GLN A 9 10.06 -27.17 -0.52
C GLN A 9 10.99 -26.43 0.44
N GLU A 10 12.31 -26.57 0.27
CA GLU A 10 13.32 -25.86 1.07
C GLU A 10 13.20 -24.33 0.88
N GLN A 11 12.97 -23.86 -0.34
CA GLN A 11 12.74 -22.44 -0.61
C GLN A 11 11.49 -21.92 0.10
N ARG A 12 10.40 -22.70 0.11
CA ARG A 12 9.17 -22.34 0.82
C ARG A 12 9.36 -22.33 2.33
N ALA A 13 10.07 -23.31 2.89
CA ALA A 13 10.39 -23.37 4.31
C ALA A 13 11.23 -22.15 4.75
N ARG A 14 12.25 -21.78 3.97
CA ARG A 14 13.07 -20.58 4.22
C ARG A 14 12.24 -19.29 4.18
N ARG A 15 11.37 -19.14 3.18
CA ARG A 15 10.48 -17.97 3.08
C ARG A 15 9.50 -17.91 4.25
N ALA A 16 8.93 -19.04 4.64
CA ALA A 16 8.03 -19.13 5.79
C ALA A 16 8.73 -18.75 7.10
N ALA A 17 9.97 -19.19 7.31
CA ALA A 17 10.78 -18.82 8.46
C ALA A 17 11.07 -17.32 8.52
N LEU A 18 11.19 -16.66 7.37
CA LEU A 18 11.35 -15.20 7.26
C LEU A 18 10.01 -14.43 7.27
N GLY A 19 8.87 -15.11 7.46
CA GLY A 19 7.55 -14.49 7.39
C GLY A 19 7.15 -13.97 6.01
N ILE A 20 7.93 -14.29 4.96
CA ILE A 20 7.71 -13.79 3.60
C ILE A 20 6.54 -14.56 2.99
N LYS A 21 5.44 -13.85 2.74
CA LYS A 21 4.30 -14.33 1.96
C LYS A 21 4.39 -13.79 0.53
N ARG A 22 4.14 -14.65 -0.45
CA ARG A 22 4.08 -14.24 -1.85
C ARG A 22 2.70 -13.68 -2.16
N VAL A 23 2.66 -12.47 -2.72
CA VAL A 23 1.47 -11.88 -3.34
C VAL A 23 1.60 -12.05 -4.84
N GLU A 24 0.58 -12.61 -5.48
CA GLU A 24 0.50 -12.75 -6.94
C GLU A 24 -0.66 -11.90 -7.43
N VAL A 25 -0.43 -11.14 -8.51
CA VAL A 25 -1.39 -10.19 -9.06
C VAL A 25 -1.51 -10.42 -10.55
N ALA A 26 -2.73 -10.40 -11.06
CA ALA A 26 -2.97 -10.43 -12.50
C ALA A 26 -2.85 -9.02 -13.05
N LEU A 27 -1.93 -8.82 -13.99
CA LEU A 27 -1.74 -7.56 -14.71
C LEU A 27 -2.01 -7.80 -16.19
N SER A 28 -2.74 -6.88 -16.81
CA SER A 28 -2.87 -6.80 -18.26
C SER A 28 -1.50 -6.56 -18.90
N GLU A 29 -1.39 -6.85 -20.20
CA GLU A 29 -0.16 -6.58 -20.96
C GLU A 29 0.27 -5.12 -20.86
N ARG A 30 -0.70 -4.20 -20.93
CA ARG A 30 -0.47 -2.77 -20.79
C ARG A 30 0.14 -2.42 -19.43
N GLU A 31 -0.41 -2.97 -18.34
CA GLU A 31 0.09 -2.70 -16.98
C GLU A 31 1.49 -3.26 -16.77
N ARG A 32 1.82 -4.41 -17.37
CA ARG A 32 3.19 -4.96 -17.32
C ARG A 32 4.19 -4.05 -18.03
N GLN A 33 3.86 -3.57 -19.22
CA GLN A 33 4.72 -2.64 -19.96
C GLN A 33 4.90 -1.32 -19.22
N GLN A 34 3.84 -0.82 -18.57
CA GLN A 34 3.92 0.37 -17.71
C GLN A 34 4.81 0.14 -16.49
N LEU A 35 4.70 -1.03 -15.85
CA LEU A 35 5.55 -1.41 -14.72
C LEU A 35 7.03 -1.45 -15.14
N ASP A 36 7.35 -2.14 -16.23
CA ASP A 36 8.72 -2.25 -16.74
C ASP A 36 9.31 -0.87 -17.09
N HIS A 37 8.51 -0.01 -17.73
CA HIS A 37 8.90 1.36 -18.03
C HIS A 37 9.18 2.17 -16.74
N LEU A 38 8.30 2.06 -15.74
CA LEU A 38 8.45 2.78 -14.47
C LEU A 38 9.66 2.30 -13.66
N CYS A 39 9.97 1.01 -13.68
CA CYS A 39 11.17 0.46 -13.04
C CYS A 39 12.46 1.12 -13.56
N ILE A 40 12.54 1.37 -14.88
CA ILE A 40 13.67 2.06 -15.50
C ILE A 40 13.61 3.57 -15.18
N ALA A 41 12.49 4.22 -15.48
CA ALA A 41 12.37 5.67 -15.38
C ALA A 41 12.56 6.19 -13.95
N ARG A 42 12.13 5.43 -12.93
CA ARG A 42 12.22 5.83 -11.51
C ARG A 42 13.54 5.45 -10.86
N ALA A 43 14.36 4.60 -11.47
CA ALA A 43 15.72 4.31 -11.00
C ALA A 43 16.69 5.48 -11.23
N GLY A 44 16.36 6.41 -12.14
CA GLY A 44 17.19 7.56 -12.45
C GLY A 44 18.47 7.11 -13.15
N SER A 45 19.63 7.43 -12.56
CA SER A 45 20.95 7.00 -13.06
C SER A 45 21.41 5.65 -12.52
N GLY A 46 20.61 5.00 -11.66
CA GLY A 46 20.90 3.67 -11.14
C GLY A 46 20.44 2.56 -12.07
N ASP A 47 20.71 1.32 -11.67
CA ASP A 47 20.18 0.14 -12.35
C ASP A 47 18.64 0.09 -12.21
N PRO A 48 17.92 -0.37 -13.25
CA PRO A 48 16.47 -0.52 -13.19
C PRO A 48 16.05 -1.41 -12.02
N TYR A 49 14.98 -1.00 -11.33
CA TYR A 49 14.40 -1.83 -10.26
C TYR A 49 13.86 -3.15 -10.80
N SER A 50 13.91 -4.20 -9.99
CA SER A 50 13.03 -5.34 -10.23
C SER A 50 11.57 -4.96 -9.94
N ALA A 51 10.62 -5.71 -10.51
CA ALA A 51 9.19 -5.48 -10.26
C ALA A 51 8.84 -5.55 -8.75
N ASP A 52 9.42 -6.50 -8.01
CA ASP A 52 9.17 -6.65 -6.58
C ASP A 52 9.81 -5.53 -5.75
N GLU A 53 11.00 -5.06 -6.12
CA GLU A 53 11.63 -3.89 -5.47
C GLU A 53 10.82 -2.62 -5.69
N PHE A 54 10.35 -2.40 -6.92
CA PHE A 54 9.55 -1.24 -7.26
C PHE A 54 8.22 -1.24 -6.50
N ILE A 55 7.48 -2.35 -6.51
CA ILE A 55 6.21 -2.49 -5.79
C ILE A 55 6.43 -2.34 -4.27
N SER A 56 7.46 -2.98 -3.71
CA SER A 56 7.78 -2.86 -2.28
C SER A 56 8.14 -1.43 -1.89
N THR A 57 8.79 -0.69 -2.79
CA THR A 57 9.11 0.72 -2.58
C THR A 57 7.87 1.61 -2.63
N LEU A 58 6.96 1.37 -3.56
CA LEU A 58 5.68 2.08 -3.60
C LEU A 58 4.88 1.87 -2.32
N ILE A 59 4.78 0.63 -1.83
CA ILE A 59 4.06 0.32 -0.57
C ILE A 59 4.67 1.09 0.60
N ARG A 60 6.01 1.12 0.73
CA ARG A 60 6.68 1.84 1.82
C ARG A 60 6.40 3.35 1.78
N ARG A 61 6.51 3.96 0.59
CA ARG A 61 6.27 5.39 0.41
C ARG A 61 4.81 5.76 0.66
N ASP A 62 3.89 4.90 0.25
CA ASP A 62 2.47 5.09 0.50
C ASP A 62 2.13 4.95 1.99
N TRP A 63 2.75 4.00 2.68
CA TRP A 63 2.63 3.85 4.13
C TRP A 63 3.17 5.08 4.89
N GLU A 64 4.32 5.62 4.50
CA GLU A 64 4.85 6.86 5.07
C GLU A 64 3.87 8.03 4.88
N ARG A 65 3.31 8.19 3.68
CA ARG A 65 2.28 9.19 3.40
C ARG A 65 1.04 9.00 4.26
N TRP A 66 0.57 7.75 4.42
CA TRP A 66 -0.56 7.45 5.28
C TRP A 66 -0.30 7.86 6.73
N LEU A 67 0.88 7.54 7.28
CA LEU A 67 1.22 7.92 8.65
C LEU A 67 1.19 9.44 8.86
N GLU A 68 1.67 10.22 7.89
CA GLU A 68 1.59 11.68 7.92
C GLU A 68 0.13 12.17 7.89
N GLN A 69 -0.69 11.61 7.00
CA GLN A 69 -2.11 11.94 6.90
C GLN A 69 -2.87 11.57 8.18
N GLU A 70 -2.65 10.39 8.72
CA GLU A 70 -3.25 9.90 9.95
C GLU A 70 -2.86 10.78 11.14
N ALA A 71 -1.58 11.15 11.26
CA ALA A 71 -1.12 12.06 12.30
C ALA A 71 -1.84 13.41 12.23
N ASN A 72 -1.94 14.00 11.03
CA ASN A 72 -2.65 15.26 10.81
C ASN A 72 -4.14 15.14 11.17
N LEU A 73 -4.81 14.09 10.73
CA LEU A 73 -6.23 13.87 11.02
C LEU A 73 -6.50 13.60 12.50
N SER A 74 -5.59 12.93 13.20
CA SER A 74 -5.74 12.61 14.62
C SER A 74 -5.74 13.84 15.54
N THR A 75 -5.29 15.00 15.03
CA THR A 75 -5.41 16.31 15.71
C THR A 75 -6.84 16.83 15.71
N SER A 76 -7.67 16.36 14.77
CA SER A 76 -9.05 16.76 14.59
C SER A 76 -10.01 15.72 15.17
N ILE A 77 -11.09 16.20 15.78
CA ILE A 77 -12.15 15.38 16.33
C ILE A 77 -13.41 15.47 15.47
N CYS A 78 -14.15 14.37 15.41
CA CYS A 78 -15.45 14.34 14.78
C CYS A 78 -16.45 15.17 15.60
N GLN A 79 -17.10 16.15 14.97
CA GLN A 79 -18.05 17.05 15.62
C GLN A 79 -19.30 16.33 16.19
N HIS A 80 -19.64 15.14 15.68
CA HIS A 80 -20.82 14.39 16.13
C HIS A 80 -20.56 13.42 17.29
N CYS A 81 -19.36 12.83 17.36
CA CYS A 81 -19.07 11.77 18.35
C CYS A 81 -17.84 12.05 19.21
N GLY A 82 -17.09 13.12 18.96
CA GLY A 82 -15.88 13.49 19.71
C GLY A 82 -14.67 12.58 19.47
N ASN A 83 -14.83 11.46 18.74
CA ASN A 83 -13.73 10.56 18.42
C ASN A 83 -12.76 11.18 17.40
N LYS A 84 -11.49 10.78 17.47
CA LYS A 84 -10.47 11.20 16.50
C LYS A 84 -10.79 10.72 15.09
N LEU A 85 -10.49 11.58 14.11
CA LEU A 85 -10.51 11.21 12.70
C LEU A 85 -9.25 10.40 12.35
N PRO A 86 -9.28 9.52 11.33
CA PRO A 86 -10.38 9.26 10.38
C PRO A 86 -11.48 8.30 10.87
N VAL A 87 -11.31 7.62 12.02
CA VAL A 87 -12.29 6.61 12.50
C VAL A 87 -13.65 7.22 12.81
N GLY A 88 -13.68 8.31 13.60
CA GLY A 88 -14.89 9.10 13.88
C GLY A 88 -16.14 8.28 14.20
N CYS A 89 -17.28 8.71 13.66
CA CYS A 89 -18.57 8.00 13.75
C CYS A 89 -18.75 6.94 12.65
N ARG A 90 -17.69 6.58 11.91
CA ARG A 90 -17.75 5.62 10.77
C ARG A 90 -18.82 5.95 9.72
N GLY A 91 -19.16 7.23 9.56
CA GLY A 91 -20.07 7.70 8.51
C GLY A 91 -21.55 7.69 8.87
N THR A 92 -21.93 7.59 10.15
CA THR A 92 -23.34 7.72 10.56
C THR A 92 -24.00 9.01 10.05
N TYR A 93 -23.23 10.10 9.97
CA TYR A 93 -23.69 11.42 9.52
C TYR A 93 -23.10 11.80 8.14
N ARG A 94 -22.73 10.81 7.32
CA ARG A 94 -22.19 11.06 5.98
C ARG A 94 -23.26 11.76 5.12
N GLY A 95 -22.89 12.88 4.47
CA GLY A 95 -23.80 13.74 3.71
C GLY A 95 -24.10 15.06 4.40
N GLU A 96 -23.86 15.16 5.72
CA GLU A 96 -23.92 16.44 6.42
C GLU A 96 -22.64 17.26 6.16
N SER A 97 -22.79 18.58 6.11
CA SER A 97 -21.68 19.51 5.87
C SER A 97 -20.66 19.53 7.00
N ALA A 98 -21.07 19.19 8.23
CA ALA A 98 -20.19 19.11 9.40
C ALA A 98 -19.40 17.79 9.48
N CYS A 99 -19.74 16.80 8.66
CA CYS A 99 -19.09 15.50 8.68
C CYS A 99 -17.86 15.50 7.78
N TRP A 100 -16.69 15.26 8.37
CA TRP A 100 -15.41 15.19 7.63
C TRP A 100 -15.44 14.18 6.47
N LEU A 101 -16.14 13.04 6.63
CA LEU A 101 -16.26 12.02 5.57
C LEU A 101 -17.03 12.52 4.32
N THR A 102 -17.79 13.61 4.42
CA THR A 102 -18.53 14.17 3.28
C THR A 102 -17.60 14.82 2.25
N SER A 103 -16.48 15.41 2.68
CA SER A 103 -15.55 16.13 1.81
C SER A 103 -14.09 15.71 1.95
N GLY A 104 -13.60 15.52 3.18
CA GLY A 104 -12.19 15.24 3.47
C GLY A 104 -11.74 13.79 3.26
N GLU A 105 -12.67 12.84 3.14
CA GLU A 105 -12.35 11.43 2.79
C GLU A 105 -11.56 11.33 1.48
N LYS A 106 -11.85 12.22 0.52
CA LYS A 106 -11.20 12.22 -0.80
C LYS A 106 -9.72 12.57 -0.72
N ASP A 107 -9.29 13.26 0.33
CA ASP A 107 -7.90 13.69 0.49
C ASP A 107 -6.98 12.53 0.93
N ILE A 108 -7.55 11.47 1.50
CA ILE A 108 -6.83 10.25 1.90
C ILE A 108 -7.09 9.05 0.98
N ALA A 109 -8.06 9.16 0.07
CA ALA A 109 -8.33 8.12 -0.92
C ALA A 109 -7.28 8.18 -2.05
N LEU A 110 -6.77 7.00 -2.44
CA LEU A 110 -5.88 6.82 -3.59
C LEU A 110 -6.65 6.57 -4.89
#